data_AF-A0A2C9KW98-F1
#
_entry.id   AF-A0A2C9KW98-F1
#
_cell.length_a   1.000
_cell.length_b   1.000
_cell.length_c   1.000
_cell.angle_alpha   90.00
_cell.angle_beta   90.00
_cell.angle_gamma   90.00
#
_symmetry.space_group_name_H-M   'P 1'
#
loop_
_entity.id
_entity.type
_entity.pdbx_description
1 polymer ?
#
loop_
_entity_poly.entity_id
_entity_poly.type
_entity_poly.pdbx_seq_one_letter_code
_entity_poly.pdbx_strand_id
1 'polypeptide(L)'
;MASKPSSRSEEIQTLSELLSRLCVKLTGLSGDAVIPHFQLALNLLRSKQSIEDEDEFRIVERLKKQLVRHGREKDAAHFVDLHRKLQSQ
;
A
#
# COMPACT_ATOMS: atom_id res chain seq x y z
N MET A 1 -32.95 -16.65 24.74
CA MET A 1 -32.68 -16.37 23.32
C MET A 1 -31.22 -15.99 23.22
N ALA A 2 -30.40 -16.90 22.72
CA ALA A 2 -28.95 -16.91 22.90
C ALA A 2 -28.21 -16.00 21.91
N SER A 3 -27.34 -15.18 22.48
CA SER A 3 -25.97 -14.88 22.05
C SER A 3 -25.72 -14.44 20.60
N LYS A 4 -25.60 -13.12 20.49
CA LYS A 4 -24.85 -12.38 19.46
C LYS A 4 -23.36 -12.77 19.53
N PRO A 5 -22.71 -13.26 18.46
CA PRO A 5 -21.25 -13.23 18.37
C PRO A 5 -20.88 -11.86 17.76
N SER A 6 -20.21 -10.90 18.39
CA SER A 6 -18.92 -10.90 19.09
C SER A 6 -17.89 -11.86 18.48
N SER A 7 -17.05 -11.34 17.58
CA SER A 7 -15.60 -11.24 17.81
C SER A 7 -14.88 -10.75 16.55
N ARG A 8 -14.01 -9.76 16.73
CA ARG A 8 -12.78 -9.49 15.95
C ARG A 8 -12.49 -10.52 14.84
N SER A 9 -12.76 -10.17 13.58
CA SER A 9 -12.18 -10.89 12.44
C SER A 9 -10.80 -10.31 12.13
N GLU A 10 -9.90 -10.41 13.11
CA GLU A 10 -8.49 -10.19 12.88
C GLU A 10 -7.90 -11.45 12.21
N GLU A 11 -7.29 -11.20 11.05
CA GLU A 11 -6.03 -11.82 10.64
C GLU A 11 -6.04 -13.29 10.18
N ILE A 12 -6.60 -13.53 8.99
CA ILE A 12 -5.81 -13.95 7.81
C ILE A 12 -6.53 -13.37 6.57
N GLN A 13 -6.27 -12.11 6.24
CA GLN A 13 -6.65 -11.63 4.90
C GLN A 13 -5.66 -12.25 3.93
N THR A 14 -6.10 -13.25 3.16
CA THR A 14 -5.26 -13.85 2.13
C THR A 14 -4.79 -12.74 1.17
N LEU A 15 -3.57 -12.85 0.63
CA LEU A 15 -3.04 -11.88 -0.35
C LEU A 15 -4.05 -11.65 -1.50
N SER A 16 -4.75 -12.70 -1.91
CA SER A 16 -5.85 -12.66 -2.87
C SER A 16 -7.03 -11.80 -2.42
N GLU A 17 -7.44 -11.86 -1.16
CA GLU A 17 -8.55 -11.06 -0.66
C GLU A 17 -8.17 -9.57 -0.57
N LEU A 18 -6.96 -9.28 -0.10
CA LEU A 18 -6.41 -7.91 -0.09
C LEU A 18 -6.33 -7.33 -1.51
N LEU A 19 -5.82 -8.12 -2.45
CA LEU A 19 -5.68 -7.71 -3.83
C LEU A 19 -7.04 -7.49 -4.49
N SER A 20 -8.02 -8.36 -4.23
CA SER A 20 -9.40 -8.19 -4.71
C SER A 20 -10.01 -6.89 -4.18
N ARG A 21 -9.88 -6.62 -2.88
CA ARG A 21 -10.34 -5.37 -2.25
C ARG A 21 -9.65 -4.14 -2.83
N LEU A 22 -8.35 -4.23 -3.14
CA LEU A 22 -7.60 -3.16 -3.79
C LEU A 22 -8.12 -2.90 -5.20
N CYS A 23 -8.35 -3.94 -6.00
CA CYS A 23 -8.90 -3.82 -7.35
C CYS A 23 -10.27 -3.14 -7.34
N VAL A 24 -11.15 -3.51 -6.39
CA VAL A 24 -12.46 -2.85 -6.21
C VAL A 24 -12.29 -1.38 -5.86
N LYS A 25 -11.43 -1.05 -4.89
CA LYS A 25 -11.20 0.35 -4.46
C LYS A 25 -10.60 1.23 -5.55
N LEU A 26 -9.65 0.71 -6.33
CA LEU A 26 -8.97 1.48 -7.37
C LEU A 26 -9.85 1.72 -8.60
N THR A 27 -10.65 0.73 -8.97
CA THR A 27 -11.43 0.77 -10.23
C THR A 27 -12.87 1.20 -10.02
N GLY A 28 -13.37 1.15 -8.77
CA GLY A 28 -14.79 1.39 -8.45
C GLY A 28 -15.72 0.28 -8.95
N LEU A 29 -15.18 -0.79 -9.54
CA LEU A 29 -15.94 -1.92 -10.08
C LEU A 29 -16.13 -3.01 -9.03
N SER A 30 -17.24 -3.75 -9.12
CA SER A 30 -17.58 -4.83 -8.18
C SER A 30 -18.11 -6.07 -8.92
N GLY A 31 -18.07 -7.22 -8.25
CA GLY A 31 -18.57 -8.49 -8.81
C GLY A 31 -17.73 -8.95 -10.00
N ASP A 32 -18.37 -9.41 -11.07
CA ASP A 32 -17.65 -10.02 -12.20
C ASP A 32 -16.81 -9.02 -12.99
N ALA A 33 -17.13 -7.72 -12.90
CA ALA A 33 -16.39 -6.66 -13.58
C ALA A 33 -14.97 -6.45 -13.02
N VAL A 34 -14.69 -6.85 -11.77
CA VAL A 34 -13.35 -6.71 -11.17
C VAL A 34 -12.43 -7.90 -11.49
N ILE A 35 -12.98 -9.03 -11.95
CA ILE A 35 -12.23 -10.28 -12.18
C ILE A 35 -11.06 -10.08 -13.16
N PRO A 36 -11.21 -9.41 -14.32
CA PRO A 36 -10.09 -9.21 -15.25
C PRO A 36 -8.96 -8.38 -14.63
N HIS A 37 -9.29 -7.39 -13.81
CA HIS A 37 -8.32 -6.53 -13.14
C HIS A 37 -7.57 -7.26 -12.04
N PHE A 38 -8.30 -8.10 -11.30
CA PHE A 38 -7.71 -8.98 -10.29
C PHE A 38 -6.74 -9.98 -10.91
N GLN A 39 -7.11 -10.63 -12.02
CA GLN A 39 -6.23 -11.55 -12.74
C GLN A 39 -4.98 -10.86 -13.30
N LEU A 40 -5.13 -9.66 -13.86
CA LEU A 40 -4.00 -8.86 -14.31
C LEU A 40 -3.04 -8.55 -13.15
N ALA A 41 -3.57 -8.13 -12.00
CA ALA A 41 -2.76 -7.81 -10.84
C ALA A 41 -2.02 -9.05 -10.28
N LEU A 42 -2.67 -10.22 -10.29
CA LEU A 42 -2.00 -11.49 -9.93
C LEU A 42 -0.86 -11.83 -10.89
N ASN A 43 -1.06 -11.64 -12.19
CA ASN A 43 -0.01 -11.89 -13.18
C ASN A 43 1.18 -10.97 -12.99
N LEU A 44 0.94 -9.68 -12.70
CA LEU A 44 2.00 -8.69 -12.40
C LEU A 44 2.77 -9.03 -11.13
N LEU A 45 2.09 -9.51 -10.08
CA LEU A 45 2.74 -9.93 -8.84
C LEU A 45 3.63 -11.17 -9.06
N ARG A 46 3.18 -12.11 -9.90
CA ARG A 46 3.97 -13.30 -10.26
C ARG A 46 5.18 -12.96 -11.13
N SER A 47 5.07 -11.94 -11.98
CA SER A 47 6.12 -11.53 -12.90
C SER A 47 7.10 -10.51 -12.31
N LYS A 48 6.94 -10.10 -11.04
CA LYS A 48 7.87 -9.14 -10.44
C LYS A 48 9.23 -9.79 -10.25
N GLN A 49 10.20 -9.34 -11.05
CA GLN A 49 11.61 -9.32 -10.67
C GLN A 49 11.69 -8.58 -9.33
N SER A 50 12.35 -9.19 -8.33
CA SER A 50 12.64 -8.61 -7.01
C SER A 50 12.71 -7.09 -7.10
N ILE A 51 11.82 -6.39 -6.39
CA ILE A 51 12.09 -4.99 -6.05
C ILE A 51 13.34 -5.12 -5.20
N GLU A 52 14.51 -4.82 -5.79
CA GLU A 52 15.78 -4.81 -5.04
C GLU A 52 15.51 -4.13 -3.70
N ASP A 53 16.08 -4.68 -2.62
CA ASP A 53 15.97 -4.13 -1.27
C ASP A 53 16.53 -2.70 -1.27
N GLU A 54 15.74 -1.73 -1.73
CA GLU A 54 16.05 -0.32 -1.67
C GLU A 54 16.00 0.01 -0.19
N ASP A 55 17.19 0.16 0.39
CA ASP A 55 17.40 0.66 1.73
C ASP A 55 16.49 1.88 1.98
N GLU A 56 15.75 1.83 3.08
CA GLU A 56 14.84 2.87 3.55
C GLU A 56 15.50 4.25 3.48
N PHE A 57 16.78 4.34 3.85
CA PHE A 57 17.54 5.58 3.76
C PHE A 57 17.62 6.13 2.33
N ARG A 58 17.86 5.26 1.34
CA ARG A 58 17.94 5.65 -0.08
C ARG A 58 16.58 6.14 -0.58
N ILE A 59 15.50 5.49 -0.17
CA ILE A 59 14.12 5.89 -0.52
C ILE A 59 13.82 7.28 0.06
N VAL A 60 14.11 7.50 1.34
CA VAL A 60 13.88 8.77 2.04
C VAL A 60 14.68 9.90 1.41
N GLU A 61 15.98 9.70 1.16
CA GLU A 61 16.82 10.71 0.52
C GLU A 61 16.36 11.02 -0.92
N ARG A 62 15.93 10.00 -1.67
CA ARG A 62 15.39 10.18 -3.01
C ARG A 62 14.12 11.03 -2.98
N LEU A 63 13.18 10.73 -2.09
CA LEU A 63 11.93 11.48 -1.94
C LEU A 63 12.18 12.94 -1.52
N LYS A 64 13.05 13.17 -0.52
CA LYS A 64 13.45 14.52 -0.08
C LYS A 64 14.05 15.33 -1.23
N LYS A 65 14.99 14.74 -1.98
CA LYS A 65 15.62 15.40 -3.15
C LYS A 65 14.61 15.72 -4.24
N GLN A 66 13.64 14.84 -4.50
CA GLN A 66 12.57 15.10 -5.49
C GLN A 66 11.69 16.27 -5.05
N LEU A 67 11.26 16.33 -3.79
CA LEU A 67 10.45 17.43 -3.27
C LEU A 67 11.18 18.78 -3.37
N VAL A 68 12.46 18.83 -2.97
CA VAL A 68 13.28 20.05 -3.10
C VAL A 68 13.46 20.45 -4.57
N ARG A 69 13.70 19.49 -5.49
CA ARG A 69 13.81 19.78 -6.93
C ARG A 69 12.55 20.41 -7.53
N HIS A 70 11.39 20.14 -6.95
CA HIS A 70 10.11 20.73 -7.36
C HIS A 70 9.77 22.04 -6.61
N GLY A 71 10.70 22.60 -5.82
CA GLY A 71 10.45 23.82 -5.03
C GLY A 71 9.44 23.61 -3.90
N ARG A 72 9.35 22.38 -3.38
CA ARG A 72 8.42 21.98 -2.31
C ARG A 72 9.18 21.72 -1.01
N GLU A 73 10.01 22.67 -0.58
CA GLU A 73 10.89 22.52 0.59
C GLU A 73 10.11 22.34 1.89
N LYS A 74 8.94 22.98 2.01
CA LYS A 74 8.03 22.80 3.15
C LYS A 74 7.53 21.36 3.24
N ASP A 75 7.18 20.76 2.11
CA ASP A 75 6.71 19.37 2.06
C ASP A 75 7.87 18.40 2.31
N ALA A 76 9.09 18.74 1.88
CA ALA A 76 10.29 17.97 2.19
C ALA A 76 10.57 17.93 3.71
N ALA A 77 10.46 19.08 4.39
CA ALA A 77 10.59 19.14 5.85
C ALA A 77 9.48 18.37 6.57
N HIS A 78 8.23 18.54 6.12
CA HIS A 78 7.09 17.82 6.69
C HIS A 78 7.21 16.29 6.50
N PHE A 79 7.69 15.84 5.34
CA PHE A 79 7.96 14.43 5.08
C PHE A 79 9.00 13.86 6.05
N VAL A 80 10.10 14.58 6.31
CA VAL A 80 11.13 14.14 7.26
C VAL A 80 10.57 14.05 8.69
N ASP A 81 9.73 15.00 9.09
CA ASP A 81 9.06 14.93 10.40
C ASP A 81 8.13 13.73 10.53
N LEU A 82 7.38 13.41 9.47
CA LEU A 82 6.51 12.23 9.42
C LEU A 82 7.32 10.93 9.45
N HIS A 83 8.44 10.87 8.71
CA HIS A 83 9.34 9.73 8.72
C HIS A 83 9.91 9.47 10.12
N ARG A 84 10.39 10.52 10.80
CA ARG A 84 10.85 10.41 12.19
C ARG A 84 9.75 9.93 13.14
N LYS A 85 8.50 10.40 12.96
CA LYS A 85 7.35 9.95 13.76
C LYS A 85 7.04 8.47 13.52
N LEU A 86 7.11 8.01 12.27
CA LEU A 86 6.88 6.61 11.90
C LEU A 86 7.94 5.70 12.52
N GLN A 87 9.20 6.13 12.55
CA GLN A 87 10.29 5.38 13.21
C GLN A 87 10.14 5.31 14.74
N SER A 88 9.33 6.18 15.34
CA SER A 88 9.12 6.24 16.79
C SER A 88 7.86 5.53 17.29
N GLN A 89 7.10 4.87 16.39
CA GLN A 89 5.93 4.06 16.72
C GLN A 89 6.32 2.62 17.06
#